data_AF-A0A6C0EM40-F1
#
_entry.id   AF-A0A6C0EM40-F1
#
_cell.length_a   1.000
_cell.length_b   1.000
_cell.length_c   1.000
_cell.angle_alpha   90.00
_cell.angle_beta   90.00
_cell.angle_gamma   90.00
#
_symmetry.space_group_name_H-M   'P 1'
#
loop_
_entity.id
_entity.type
_entity.pdbx_description
1 polymer ?
#
loop_
_entity_poly.entity_id
_entity_poly.type
_entity_poly.pdbx_seq_one_letter_code
_entity_poly.pdbx_strand_id
1 'polypeptide(L)'
;MITHALYGGLGNQLFQICTVMAFSLKSGHDFYFEWDASGLIATSALLRALVPHCRPADVCRALEARLKVVHLVEPSNRYHPELLAELAYQDNPTTLFVLQGYFQSFRYFETEWDAIADFLGIRAQQDALRASLSAPPPDIVMHMRVGDYLDLQHTHPILPCGYYGRALDAALDQVDGGVGAPSATVACLCQAQDRNLVEDYYVSKLRDVFPRCTWTPVPDMLSDSETILYMSLAKVQVIANSTFSLWAAYFRRTYTGREHVIYPSVWFTPTNDYLWVAQMSGEGRMVFLPCNWTTKNPPLRADDMIRPGWRMMDASLDANLDADVAVTPPPSGPVTGCYAQCLCYNNPVKHASMTERFRKLGMPLSIYPGVSFTNPRILNREGRNNSLSIQRLWSVTYGHLDMIQRFLDSDASYGIFCEDDILVNRTLPHELPDIMRECDEMAVDVLLLGYMKTCKVEAWMAGHAQMGDFPGRPYTYHDYPDDQWGVHMYMLSRSGARRILSTYGYGYADRHIDDPDHPFSPDWTISKCPGLKRALISPMMAVEDGRDSYEHYGHEGQWRFHMETFRAHFVPGLFI
;
A
#
# COMPACT_ATOMS: atom_id res chain seq x y z
N MET A 1 -28.86 23.12 -16.66
CA MET A 1 -27.46 22.77 -17.02
C MET A 1 -26.93 21.72 -16.05
N ILE A 2 -25.92 20.95 -16.42
CA ILE A 2 -25.29 19.92 -15.58
C ILE A 2 -23.79 20.22 -15.43
N THR A 3 -23.24 20.02 -14.24
CA THR A 3 -21.80 20.13 -13.99
C THR A 3 -21.35 19.15 -12.91
N HIS A 4 -20.03 18.99 -12.78
CA HIS A 4 -19.37 18.20 -11.73
C HIS A 4 -18.02 18.86 -11.40
N ALA A 5 -17.68 18.95 -10.12
CA ALA A 5 -16.36 19.38 -9.69
C ALA A 5 -15.39 18.18 -9.77
N LEU A 6 -14.56 18.14 -10.80
CA LEU A 6 -13.72 16.98 -11.10
C LEU A 6 -12.61 16.77 -10.07
N TYR A 7 -12.39 15.51 -9.65
CA TYR A 7 -11.32 15.14 -8.71
C TYR A 7 -10.83 13.70 -8.88
N GLY A 8 -9.63 13.45 -8.37
CA GLY A 8 -8.91 12.18 -8.51
C GLY A 8 -8.09 12.11 -9.80
N GLY A 9 -7.44 10.97 -10.05
CA GLY A 9 -6.67 10.73 -11.28
C GLY A 9 -7.56 10.54 -12.52
N LEU A 10 -6.93 10.41 -13.69
CA LEU A 10 -7.61 10.31 -15.00
C LEU A 10 -8.74 9.28 -15.02
N GLY A 11 -8.50 8.06 -14.50
CA GLY A 11 -9.52 7.02 -14.45
C GLY A 11 -10.75 7.39 -13.61
N ASN A 12 -10.58 8.14 -12.52
CA ASN A 12 -11.70 8.58 -11.69
C ASN A 12 -12.47 9.72 -12.37
N GLN A 13 -11.76 10.68 -12.96
CA GLN A 13 -12.41 11.79 -13.66
C GLN A 13 -13.17 11.33 -14.91
N LEU A 14 -12.71 10.28 -15.61
CA LEU A 14 -13.44 9.72 -16.75
C LEU A 14 -14.85 9.20 -16.35
N PHE A 15 -15.02 8.62 -15.16
CA PHE A 15 -16.35 8.25 -14.65
C PHE A 15 -17.25 9.47 -14.44
N GLN A 16 -16.70 10.51 -13.81
CA GLN A 16 -17.41 11.76 -13.54
C GLN A 16 -17.82 12.45 -14.85
N ILE A 17 -16.89 12.57 -15.81
CA ILE A 17 -17.10 13.17 -17.12
C ILE A 17 -18.13 12.40 -17.93
N CYS A 18 -17.96 11.09 -18.08
CA CYS A 18 -18.88 10.28 -18.88
C CYS A 18 -20.29 10.26 -18.30
N THR A 19 -20.43 10.32 -16.98
CA THR A 19 -21.74 10.43 -16.32
C THR A 19 -22.40 11.78 -16.60
N VAL A 20 -21.67 12.90 -16.51
CA VAL A 20 -22.19 14.23 -16.88
C VAL A 20 -22.65 14.25 -18.34
N MET A 21 -21.84 13.71 -19.26
CA MET A 21 -22.17 13.65 -20.68
C MET A 21 -23.38 12.76 -20.95
N ALA A 22 -23.47 11.60 -20.32
CA ALA A 22 -24.63 10.71 -20.46
C ALA A 22 -25.91 11.36 -19.93
N PHE A 23 -25.85 12.03 -18.78
CA PHE A 23 -27.01 12.73 -18.23
C PHE A 23 -27.43 13.90 -19.12
N SER A 24 -26.47 14.63 -19.69
CA SER A 24 -26.71 15.68 -20.69
C SER A 24 -27.43 15.12 -21.92
N LEU A 25 -26.94 14.02 -22.50
CA LEU A 25 -27.55 13.37 -23.65
C LEU A 25 -28.97 12.85 -23.35
N LYS A 26 -29.19 12.23 -22.20
CA LYS A 26 -30.50 11.67 -21.80
C LYS A 26 -31.56 12.74 -21.52
N SER A 27 -31.14 13.89 -21.00
CA SER A 27 -32.06 14.93 -20.53
C SER A 27 -32.15 16.14 -21.46
N GLY A 28 -31.25 16.27 -22.44
CA GLY A 28 -31.16 17.43 -23.32
C GLY A 28 -30.56 18.68 -22.67
N HIS A 29 -30.09 18.61 -21.43
CA HIS A 29 -29.44 19.73 -20.76
C HIS A 29 -28.02 19.95 -21.26
N ASP A 30 -27.61 21.21 -21.45
CA ASP A 30 -26.20 21.55 -21.63
C ASP A 30 -25.36 21.21 -20.39
N PHE A 31 -24.11 20.82 -20.62
CA PHE A 31 -23.12 20.64 -19.55
C PHE A 31 -21.97 21.65 -19.64
N TYR A 32 -21.28 21.84 -18.51
CA TYR A 32 -19.99 22.53 -18.47
C TYR A 32 -19.09 21.97 -17.36
N PHE A 33 -17.80 22.22 -17.48
CA PHE A 33 -16.81 22.01 -16.41
C PHE A 33 -16.14 23.33 -16.03
N GLU A 34 -15.66 23.46 -14.80
CA GLU A 34 -14.84 24.61 -14.42
C GLU A 34 -13.45 24.49 -15.07
N TRP A 35 -12.94 25.57 -15.64
CA TRP A 35 -11.61 25.61 -16.24
C TRP A 35 -10.53 25.68 -15.16
N ASP A 36 -9.60 24.75 -15.22
CA ASP A 36 -8.36 24.74 -14.45
C ASP A 36 -7.19 24.45 -15.39
N ALA A 37 -6.26 25.40 -15.49
CA ALA A 37 -5.08 25.28 -16.36
C ALA A 37 -4.13 24.14 -15.95
N SER A 38 -4.18 23.73 -14.68
CA SER A 38 -3.44 22.58 -14.15
C SER A 38 -4.24 21.27 -14.17
N GLY A 39 -5.55 21.35 -14.45
CA GLY A 39 -6.45 20.21 -14.46
C GLY A 39 -6.26 19.29 -15.66
N LEU A 40 -6.84 18.09 -15.57
CA LEU A 40 -6.69 17.08 -16.62
C LEU A 40 -7.34 17.49 -17.94
N ILE A 41 -8.43 18.25 -17.96
CA ILE A 41 -9.01 18.73 -19.23
C ILE A 41 -8.02 19.61 -20.01
N ALA A 42 -7.22 20.43 -19.31
CA ALA A 42 -6.23 21.31 -19.94
C ALA A 42 -4.97 20.56 -20.38
N THR A 43 -4.54 19.56 -19.60
CA THR A 43 -3.24 18.89 -19.75
C THR A 43 -3.30 17.57 -20.52
N SER A 44 -4.45 16.90 -20.53
CA SER A 44 -4.66 15.62 -21.22
C SER A 44 -5.06 15.81 -22.68
N ALA A 45 -4.33 15.17 -23.60
CA ALA A 45 -4.76 15.08 -24.99
C ALA A 45 -6.11 14.34 -25.14
N LEU A 46 -6.37 13.36 -24.27
CA LEU A 46 -7.60 12.56 -24.26
C LEU A 46 -8.85 13.41 -24.06
N LEU A 47 -8.75 14.44 -23.20
CA LEU A 47 -9.88 15.27 -22.78
C LEU A 47 -9.98 16.60 -23.52
N ARG A 48 -9.13 16.84 -24.53
CA ARG A 48 -9.05 18.12 -25.25
C ARG A 48 -10.37 18.54 -25.90
N ALA A 49 -11.21 17.59 -26.30
CA ALA A 49 -12.55 17.86 -26.84
C ALA A 49 -13.48 18.59 -25.86
N LEU A 50 -13.20 18.54 -24.54
CA LEU A 50 -13.99 19.18 -23.50
C LEU A 50 -13.60 20.65 -23.26
N VAL A 51 -12.46 21.12 -23.77
CA VAL A 51 -11.98 22.50 -23.57
C VAL A 51 -13.03 23.56 -23.95
N PRO A 52 -13.76 23.45 -25.08
CA PRO A 52 -14.83 24.39 -25.43
C PRO A 52 -16.03 24.37 -24.46
N HIS A 53 -16.15 23.33 -23.64
CA HIS A 53 -17.21 23.16 -22.63
C HIS A 53 -16.74 23.57 -21.23
N CYS A 54 -15.55 24.15 -21.11
CA CYS A 54 -15.06 24.71 -19.85
C CYS A 54 -15.48 26.17 -19.69
N ARG A 55 -15.68 26.58 -18.44
CA ARG A 55 -16.00 27.97 -18.06
C ARG A 55 -15.03 28.46 -16.98
N PRO A 56 -14.58 29.72 -17.03
CA PRO A 56 -13.80 30.32 -15.94
C PRO A 56 -14.53 30.26 -14.59
N ALA A 57 -13.77 30.16 -13.50
CA ALA A 57 -14.32 30.01 -12.15
C ALA A 57 -15.32 31.11 -11.76
N ASP A 58 -15.04 32.37 -12.11
CA ASP A 58 -15.94 33.51 -11.86
C ASP A 58 -17.28 33.37 -12.59
N VAL A 59 -17.27 32.82 -13.81
CA VAL A 59 -18.48 32.50 -14.57
C VAL A 59 -19.26 31.36 -13.91
N CYS A 60 -18.58 30.32 -13.43
CA CYS A 60 -19.22 29.23 -12.69
C CYS A 60 -19.94 29.74 -11.44
N ARG A 61 -19.25 30.54 -10.60
CA ARG A 61 -19.85 31.12 -9.39
C ARG A 61 -21.01 32.08 -9.69
N ALA A 62 -20.92 32.85 -10.79
CA ALA A 62 -22.02 33.70 -11.23
C ALA A 62 -23.26 32.89 -11.69
N LEU A 63 -23.07 31.72 -12.31
CA LEU A 63 -24.15 30.81 -12.66
C LEU A 63 -24.79 30.20 -11.40
N GLU A 64 -23.98 29.71 -10.46
CA GLU A 64 -24.44 29.16 -9.18
C GLU A 64 -25.24 30.19 -8.37
N ALA A 65 -24.86 31.46 -8.39
CA ALA A 65 -25.58 32.53 -7.70
C ALA A 65 -26.93 32.90 -8.36
N ARG A 66 -27.09 32.65 -9.67
CA ARG A 66 -28.27 33.06 -10.46
C ARG A 66 -29.28 31.93 -10.65
N LEU A 67 -28.83 30.68 -10.64
CA LEU A 67 -29.64 29.50 -10.91
C LEU A 67 -30.03 28.79 -9.61
N LYS A 68 -31.12 28.04 -9.65
CA LYS A 68 -31.46 27.12 -8.57
C LYS A 68 -30.46 25.96 -8.61
N VAL A 69 -29.56 25.88 -7.64
CA VAL A 69 -28.59 24.79 -7.54
C VAL A 69 -29.22 23.56 -6.90
N VAL A 70 -29.12 22.42 -7.57
CA VAL A 70 -29.58 21.11 -7.10
C VAL A 70 -28.38 20.17 -7.09
N HIS A 71 -28.03 19.66 -5.91
CA HIS A 71 -26.95 18.69 -5.76
C HIS A 71 -27.51 17.28 -5.90
N LEU A 72 -27.03 16.53 -6.90
CA LEU A 72 -27.32 15.12 -7.07
C LEU A 72 -26.13 14.33 -6.53
N VAL A 73 -26.26 13.92 -5.27
CA VAL A 73 -25.19 13.25 -4.52
C VAL A 73 -25.32 11.76 -4.70
N GLU A 74 -24.25 11.12 -5.18
CA GLU A 74 -24.16 9.66 -5.28
C GLU A 74 -24.20 9.06 -3.86
N PRO A 75 -25.27 8.33 -3.48
CA PRO A 75 -25.42 7.83 -2.10
C PRO A 75 -24.42 6.73 -1.74
N SER A 76 -23.98 5.97 -2.74
CA SER A 76 -23.00 4.90 -2.62
C SER A 76 -22.27 4.69 -3.93
N ASN A 77 -21.09 4.07 -3.91
CA ASN A 77 -20.34 3.70 -5.11
C ASN A 77 -20.99 2.52 -5.88
N ARG A 78 -22.30 2.62 -6.10
CA ARG A 78 -23.15 1.69 -6.83
C ARG A 78 -23.94 2.46 -7.87
N TYR A 79 -24.57 1.73 -8.77
CA TYR A 79 -25.47 2.34 -9.73
C TYR A 79 -26.80 2.79 -9.09
N HIS A 80 -27.10 4.08 -9.18
CA HIS A 80 -28.33 4.73 -8.70
C HIS A 80 -29.11 5.33 -9.88
N PRO A 81 -29.96 4.54 -10.57
CA PRO A 81 -30.75 5.03 -11.69
C PRO A 81 -31.70 6.18 -11.32
N GLU A 82 -32.10 6.27 -10.05
CA GLU A 82 -32.98 7.31 -9.52
C GLU A 82 -32.40 8.72 -9.65
N LEU A 83 -31.08 8.89 -9.67
CA LEU A 83 -30.46 10.21 -9.82
C LEU A 83 -30.81 10.86 -11.17
N LEU A 84 -30.99 10.06 -12.22
CA LEU A 84 -31.47 10.54 -13.50
C LEU A 84 -32.96 10.91 -13.44
N ALA A 85 -33.76 10.15 -12.70
CA ALA A 85 -35.18 10.46 -12.50
C ALA A 85 -35.37 11.74 -11.68
N GLU A 86 -34.52 11.98 -10.67
CA GLU A 86 -34.48 13.22 -9.90
C GLU A 86 -34.16 14.43 -10.78
N LEU A 87 -33.20 14.26 -11.70
CA LEU A 87 -32.88 15.29 -12.69
C LEU A 87 -34.11 15.64 -13.54
N ALA A 88 -34.81 14.64 -14.07
CA ALA A 88 -36.01 14.86 -14.89
C ALA A 88 -37.18 15.47 -14.09
N TYR A 89 -37.35 15.10 -12.82
CA TYR A 89 -38.41 15.64 -11.96
C TYR A 89 -38.19 17.11 -11.59
N GLN A 90 -36.92 17.52 -11.44
CA GLN A 90 -36.55 18.87 -11.06
C GLN A 90 -36.21 19.77 -12.26
N ASP A 91 -36.46 19.27 -13.48
CA ASP A 91 -36.16 19.97 -14.71
C ASP A 91 -36.94 21.27 -14.81
N ASN A 92 -36.20 22.38 -14.85
CA ASN A 92 -36.71 23.67 -15.28
C ASN A 92 -35.58 24.48 -15.95
N PRO A 93 -35.91 25.49 -16.77
CA PRO A 93 -34.93 26.30 -17.49
C PRO A 93 -33.94 27.11 -16.62
N THR A 94 -34.16 27.18 -15.30
CA THR A 94 -33.38 27.93 -14.32
C THR A 94 -32.68 27.04 -13.28
N THR A 95 -32.63 25.72 -13.51
CA THR A 95 -31.93 24.76 -12.63
C THR A 95 -30.49 24.47 -13.10
N LEU A 96 -29.56 24.49 -12.15
CA LEU A 96 -28.21 23.96 -12.28
C LEU A 96 -28.07 22.69 -11.45
N PHE A 97 -27.82 21.56 -12.12
CA PHE A 97 -27.54 20.29 -11.47
C PHE A 97 -26.03 20.12 -11.25
N VAL A 98 -25.63 19.89 -10.00
CA VAL A 98 -24.25 19.63 -9.60
C VAL A 98 -24.16 18.18 -9.16
N LEU A 99 -23.54 17.34 -9.99
CA LEU A 99 -23.27 15.95 -9.64
C LEU A 99 -22.15 15.89 -8.58
N GLN A 100 -22.34 15.09 -7.54
CA GLN A 100 -21.36 14.91 -6.46
C GLN A 100 -21.16 13.42 -6.18
N GLY A 101 -20.00 12.89 -6.53
CA GLY A 101 -19.69 11.47 -6.38
C GLY A 101 -18.64 11.02 -7.38
N TYR A 102 -18.16 9.79 -7.24
CA TYR A 102 -17.23 9.21 -8.21
C TYR A 102 -17.95 8.66 -9.44
N PHE A 103 -19.22 8.26 -9.31
CA PHE A 103 -20.05 7.68 -10.36
C PHE A 103 -19.37 6.47 -11.01
N GLN A 104 -18.71 5.65 -10.19
CA GLN A 104 -17.81 4.57 -10.61
C GLN A 104 -18.51 3.35 -11.22
N SER A 105 -19.78 3.48 -11.65
CA SER A 105 -20.48 2.44 -12.39
C SER A 105 -20.56 2.76 -13.88
N PHE A 106 -20.18 1.79 -14.71
CA PHE A 106 -20.32 1.93 -16.17
C PHE A 106 -21.79 2.12 -16.60
N ARG A 107 -22.74 1.64 -15.79
CA ARG A 107 -24.18 1.71 -16.07
C ARG A 107 -24.73 3.13 -16.20
N TYR A 108 -24.04 4.14 -15.66
CA TYR A 108 -24.45 5.54 -15.82
C TYR A 108 -24.38 6.02 -17.28
N PHE A 109 -23.40 5.52 -18.05
CA PHE A 109 -23.08 6.03 -19.39
C PHE A 109 -23.04 4.96 -20.50
N GLU A 110 -23.14 3.68 -20.15
CA GLU A 110 -23.06 2.54 -21.08
C GLU A 110 -23.99 2.66 -22.30
N THR A 111 -25.19 3.20 -22.11
CA THR A 111 -26.19 3.35 -23.17
C THR A 111 -25.86 4.46 -24.18
N GLU A 112 -25.03 5.42 -23.78
CA GLU A 112 -24.61 6.59 -24.59
C GLU A 112 -23.13 6.51 -24.96
N TRP A 113 -22.46 5.40 -24.64
CA TRP A 113 -21.02 5.26 -24.79
C TRP A 113 -20.54 5.59 -26.21
N ASP A 114 -21.22 5.11 -27.25
CA ASP A 114 -20.77 5.32 -28.62
C ASP A 114 -20.76 6.82 -28.97
N ALA A 115 -21.78 7.58 -28.54
CA ALA A 115 -21.82 9.03 -28.72
C ALA A 115 -20.76 9.77 -27.88
N ILE A 116 -20.51 9.31 -26.67
CA ILE A 116 -19.47 9.87 -25.78
C ILE A 116 -18.07 9.61 -26.34
N ALA A 117 -17.82 8.40 -26.82
CA ALA A 117 -16.54 7.98 -27.40
C ALA A 117 -16.24 8.74 -28.70
N ASP A 118 -17.26 8.95 -29.53
CA ASP A 118 -17.16 9.76 -30.74
C ASP A 118 -16.88 11.23 -30.40
N PHE A 119 -17.58 11.79 -29.41
CA PHE A 119 -17.34 13.15 -28.95
C PHE A 119 -15.91 13.35 -28.44
N LEU A 120 -15.39 12.41 -27.65
CA LEU A 120 -14.01 12.43 -27.15
C LEU A 120 -13.00 12.03 -28.23
N GLY A 121 -13.43 11.56 -29.39
CA GLY A 121 -12.56 11.15 -30.48
C GLY A 121 -11.69 9.94 -30.15
N ILE A 122 -12.13 9.04 -29.25
CA ILE A 122 -11.32 7.94 -28.72
C ILE A 122 -10.72 7.09 -29.85
N ARG A 123 -11.52 6.76 -30.87
CA ARG A 123 -11.06 5.96 -32.00
C ARG A 123 -9.95 6.66 -32.81
N ALA A 124 -10.15 7.94 -33.11
CA ALA A 124 -9.17 8.72 -33.87
C ALA A 124 -7.85 8.85 -33.09
N GLN A 125 -7.92 9.00 -31.77
CA GLN A 125 -6.74 9.05 -30.91
C GLN A 125 -6.01 7.69 -30.85
N GLN A 126 -6.74 6.57 -30.75
CA GLN A 126 -6.18 5.22 -30.83
C GLN A 126 -5.47 4.97 -32.17
N ASP A 127 -6.10 5.33 -33.29
CA ASP A 127 -5.53 5.15 -34.62
C ASP A 127 -4.29 6.03 -34.84
N ALA A 128 -4.31 7.28 -34.35
CA ALA A 128 -3.16 8.19 -34.39
C ALA A 128 -1.97 7.67 -33.55
N LEU A 129 -2.24 7.18 -32.33
CA LEU A 129 -1.21 6.57 -31.49
C LEU A 129 -0.66 5.31 -32.16
N ARG A 130 -1.52 4.42 -32.66
CA ARG A 130 -1.07 3.19 -33.35
C ARG A 130 -0.16 3.49 -34.55
N ALA A 131 -0.43 4.58 -35.27
CA ALA A 131 0.39 5.01 -36.40
C ALA A 131 1.73 5.64 -35.99
N SER A 132 1.87 6.16 -34.76
CA SER A 132 3.10 6.75 -34.26
C SER A 132 4.06 5.75 -33.59
N LEU A 133 3.57 4.57 -33.23
CA LEU A 133 4.40 3.52 -32.61
C LEU A 133 5.43 2.96 -33.60
N SER A 134 6.66 2.77 -33.12
CA SER A 134 7.75 2.14 -33.87
C SER A 134 7.60 0.63 -34.02
N ALA A 135 6.77 0.01 -33.17
CA ALA A 135 6.48 -1.41 -33.13
C ALA A 135 4.96 -1.63 -33.02
N PRO A 136 4.44 -2.79 -33.48
CA PRO A 136 3.03 -3.11 -33.28
C PRO A 136 2.68 -3.17 -31.78
N PRO A 137 1.43 -2.83 -31.39
CA PRO A 137 0.97 -3.02 -30.03
C PRO A 137 1.11 -4.49 -29.59
N PRO A 138 1.36 -4.75 -28.29
CA PRO A 138 1.53 -6.10 -27.78
C PRO A 138 0.23 -6.89 -27.86
N ASP A 139 0.33 -8.22 -27.91
CA ASP A 139 -0.81 -9.12 -27.82
C ASP A 139 -1.47 -9.01 -26.44
N ILE A 140 -0.66 -8.99 -25.39
CA ILE A 140 -1.10 -8.94 -24.00
C ILE A 140 -0.48 -7.72 -23.32
N VAL A 141 -1.31 -6.96 -22.64
CA VAL A 141 -0.84 -5.87 -21.79
C VAL A 141 -1.23 -6.11 -20.35
N MET A 142 -0.31 -5.85 -19.42
CA MET A 142 -0.54 -6.02 -17.98
C MET A 142 -0.27 -4.72 -17.25
N HIS A 143 -1.21 -4.28 -16.42
CA HIS A 143 -1.02 -3.10 -15.57
C HIS A 143 -0.63 -3.50 -14.14
N MET A 144 0.53 -3.06 -13.71
CA MET A 144 1.08 -3.23 -12.36
C MET A 144 0.85 -1.93 -11.59
N ARG A 145 -0.13 -1.90 -10.67
CA ARG A 145 -0.41 -0.72 -9.84
C ARG A 145 0.32 -0.87 -8.50
N VAL A 146 1.46 -0.19 -8.38
CA VAL A 146 2.26 -0.14 -7.15
C VAL A 146 2.24 1.25 -6.53
N GLY A 147 2.71 2.29 -7.24
CA GLY A 147 3.04 3.63 -6.74
C GLY A 147 2.29 4.11 -5.49
N ASP A 148 1.20 4.85 -5.63
CA ASP A 148 0.42 5.33 -4.47
C ASP A 148 -0.24 4.20 -3.66
N TYR A 149 -0.38 3.01 -4.23
CA TYR A 149 -0.91 1.84 -3.53
C TYR A 149 0.05 1.32 -2.49
N LEU A 150 1.35 1.65 -2.57
CA LEU A 150 2.29 1.45 -1.49
C LEU A 150 1.71 2.03 -0.20
N ASP A 151 1.20 3.26 -0.22
CA ASP A 151 0.78 3.97 1.00
C ASP A 151 -0.71 3.77 1.30
N LEU A 152 -1.47 3.26 0.32
CA LEU A 152 -2.90 3.06 0.40
C LEU A 152 -3.34 1.60 0.60
N GLN A 153 -2.46 0.66 0.95
CA GLN A 153 -2.79 -0.77 1.10
C GLN A 153 -3.96 -1.07 2.06
N HIS A 154 -4.24 -0.18 3.02
CA HIS A 154 -5.41 -0.27 3.90
C HIS A 154 -6.75 -0.20 3.15
N THR A 155 -6.78 0.38 1.95
CA THR A 155 -7.95 0.50 1.06
C THR A 155 -7.72 -0.18 -0.29
N HIS A 156 -6.51 -0.09 -0.82
CA HIS A 156 -6.12 -0.48 -2.17
C HIS A 156 -4.94 -1.47 -2.13
N PRO A 157 -5.19 -2.79 -2.11
CA PRO A 157 -4.13 -3.77 -1.97
C PRO A 157 -3.24 -3.80 -3.23
N ILE A 158 -1.94 -4.00 -3.04
CA ILE A 158 -1.02 -4.31 -4.14
C ILE A 158 -1.25 -5.77 -4.56
N LEU A 159 -1.47 -5.99 -5.85
CA LEU A 159 -1.77 -7.33 -6.37
C LEU A 159 -0.51 -8.20 -6.38
N PRO A 160 -0.57 -9.46 -5.90
CA PRO A 160 0.59 -10.33 -5.84
C PRO A 160 1.03 -10.79 -7.24
N CYS A 161 2.30 -11.17 -7.40
CA CYS A 161 2.80 -11.73 -8.68
C CYS A 161 2.01 -12.98 -9.11
N GLY A 162 1.48 -13.73 -8.15
CA GLY A 162 0.57 -14.87 -8.37
C GLY A 162 -0.68 -14.51 -9.20
N TYR A 163 -1.27 -13.33 -8.97
CA TYR A 163 -2.39 -12.84 -9.77
C TYR A 163 -1.98 -12.69 -11.24
N TYR A 164 -0.87 -12.02 -11.49
CA TYR A 164 -0.38 -11.76 -12.85
C TYR A 164 0.01 -13.03 -13.59
N GLY A 165 0.59 -14.02 -12.91
CA GLY A 165 0.92 -15.30 -13.54
C GLY A 165 -0.33 -16.07 -13.97
N ARG A 166 -1.34 -16.20 -13.10
CA ARG A 166 -2.62 -16.83 -13.48
C ARG A 166 -3.35 -16.05 -14.57
N ALA A 167 -3.31 -14.72 -14.50
CA ALA A 167 -3.93 -13.87 -15.51
C ALA A 167 -3.23 -13.99 -16.87
N LEU A 168 -1.89 -14.08 -16.90
CA LEU A 168 -1.13 -14.28 -18.12
C LEU A 168 -1.42 -15.64 -18.76
N ASP A 169 -1.45 -16.71 -17.96
CA ASP A 169 -1.85 -18.05 -18.43
C ASP A 169 -3.25 -18.03 -19.09
N ALA A 170 -4.22 -17.44 -18.39
CA ALA A 170 -5.57 -17.25 -18.89
C ALA A 170 -5.69 -16.29 -20.10
N ALA A 171 -4.71 -15.39 -20.29
CA ALA A 171 -4.65 -14.49 -21.43
C ALA A 171 -4.10 -15.19 -22.67
N LEU A 172 -3.11 -16.07 -22.51
CA LEU A 172 -2.53 -16.84 -23.61
C LEU A 172 -3.57 -17.72 -24.31
N ASP A 173 -4.48 -18.33 -23.55
CA ASP A 173 -5.63 -19.08 -24.10
C ASP A 173 -6.50 -18.24 -25.05
N GLN A 174 -6.57 -16.93 -24.83
CA GLN A 174 -7.43 -16.00 -25.59
C GLN A 174 -6.76 -15.43 -26.84
N VAL A 175 -5.43 -15.49 -26.93
CA VAL A 175 -4.70 -14.96 -28.10
C VAL A 175 -4.81 -15.90 -29.30
N ASP A 176 -4.77 -17.22 -29.10
CA ASP A 176 -4.49 -18.20 -30.17
C ASP A 176 -5.64 -19.15 -30.55
N GLY A 177 -6.86 -18.96 -30.04
CA GLY A 177 -8.03 -19.75 -30.49
C GLY A 177 -7.91 -21.28 -30.29
N GLY A 178 -6.96 -21.74 -29.46
CA GLY A 178 -6.90 -23.10 -28.92
C GLY A 178 -6.12 -24.16 -29.69
N VAL A 179 -5.25 -23.84 -30.67
CA VAL A 179 -4.45 -24.88 -31.37
C VAL A 179 -2.99 -24.46 -31.59
N GLY A 180 -2.14 -24.76 -30.62
CA GLY A 180 -0.69 -24.56 -30.69
C GLY A 180 -0.09 -24.15 -29.34
N ALA A 181 1.22 -24.35 -29.16
CA ALA A 181 1.94 -23.79 -28.02
C ALA A 181 2.00 -22.26 -28.16
N PRO A 182 1.37 -21.47 -27.28
CA PRO A 182 1.18 -20.04 -27.51
C PRO A 182 2.49 -19.26 -27.37
N SER A 183 2.73 -18.36 -28.34
CA SER A 183 3.77 -17.34 -28.26
C SER A 183 3.11 -15.98 -28.44
N ALA A 184 3.09 -15.17 -27.38
CA ALA A 184 2.47 -13.85 -27.37
C ALA A 184 3.50 -12.77 -27.00
N THR A 185 3.32 -11.58 -27.54
CA THR A 185 4.04 -10.38 -27.09
C THR A 185 3.36 -9.79 -25.85
N VAL A 186 4.16 -9.52 -24.82
CA VAL A 186 3.67 -9.07 -23.50
C VAL A 186 4.35 -7.77 -23.10
N ALA A 187 3.57 -6.77 -22.70
CA ALA A 187 4.08 -5.52 -22.11
C ALA A 187 3.50 -5.29 -20.71
N CYS A 188 4.36 -4.92 -19.75
CA CYS A 188 3.97 -4.52 -18.40
C CYS A 188 4.04 -3.00 -18.27
N LEU A 189 2.94 -2.37 -17.88
CA LEU A 189 2.88 -0.93 -17.58
C LEU A 189 2.77 -0.71 -16.08
N CYS A 190 3.49 0.29 -15.59
CA CYS A 190 3.48 0.75 -14.21
C CYS A 190 3.79 2.25 -14.17
N GLN A 191 3.71 2.86 -12.99
CA GLN A 191 4.20 4.23 -12.84
C GLN A 191 5.73 4.26 -13.01
N ALA A 192 6.25 5.38 -13.53
CA ALA A 192 7.68 5.49 -13.86
C ALA A 192 8.61 5.18 -12.68
N GLN A 193 8.22 5.61 -11.48
CA GLN A 193 8.96 5.34 -10.23
C GLN A 193 9.06 3.86 -9.85
N ASP A 194 8.11 3.03 -10.31
CA ASP A 194 8.05 1.61 -9.97
C ASP A 194 8.73 0.72 -11.01
N ARG A 195 9.29 1.29 -12.09
CA ARG A 195 9.80 0.54 -13.25
C ARG A 195 10.82 -0.53 -12.85
N ASN A 196 11.78 -0.17 -11.99
CA ASN A 196 12.80 -1.10 -11.52
C ASN A 196 12.18 -2.24 -10.70
N LEU A 197 11.30 -1.92 -9.74
CA LEU A 197 10.59 -2.93 -8.96
C LEU A 197 9.79 -3.87 -9.87
N VAL A 198 9.09 -3.32 -10.86
CA VAL A 198 8.27 -4.11 -11.78
C VAL A 198 9.11 -5.03 -12.66
N GLU A 199 10.23 -4.54 -13.20
CA GLU A 199 11.13 -5.36 -14.01
C GLU A 199 11.83 -6.44 -13.16
N ASP A 200 12.40 -6.04 -12.02
CA ASP A 200 13.24 -6.90 -11.18
C ASP A 200 12.42 -7.96 -10.43
N TYR A 201 11.16 -7.67 -10.07
CA TYR A 201 10.31 -8.57 -9.30
C TYR A 201 9.21 -9.25 -10.11
N TYR A 202 8.38 -8.50 -10.84
CA TYR A 202 7.23 -9.09 -11.53
C TYR A 202 7.63 -9.69 -12.88
N VAL A 203 8.29 -8.90 -13.73
CA VAL A 203 8.64 -9.33 -15.09
C VAL A 203 9.65 -10.48 -15.06
N SER A 204 10.67 -10.40 -14.19
CA SER A 204 11.66 -11.46 -14.01
C SER A 204 11.01 -12.83 -13.71
N LYS A 205 10.14 -12.90 -12.69
CA LYS A 205 9.42 -14.11 -12.30
C LYS A 205 8.50 -14.63 -13.38
N LEU A 206 7.74 -13.74 -14.03
CA LEU A 206 6.84 -14.14 -15.09
C LEU A 206 7.61 -14.63 -16.33
N ARG A 207 8.78 -14.07 -16.62
CA ARG A 207 9.62 -14.54 -17.74
C ARG A 207 10.13 -15.96 -17.52
N ASP A 208 10.47 -16.31 -16.29
CA ASP A 208 10.92 -17.66 -15.92
C ASP A 208 9.80 -18.71 -16.09
N VAL A 209 8.56 -18.35 -15.69
CA VAL A 209 7.40 -19.24 -15.82
C VAL A 209 6.86 -19.31 -17.25
N PHE A 210 6.96 -18.21 -18.01
CA PHE A 210 6.45 -18.08 -19.37
C PHE A 210 7.58 -17.79 -20.38
N PRO A 211 8.53 -18.73 -20.58
CA PRO A 211 9.72 -18.51 -21.43
C PRO A 211 9.40 -18.40 -22.93
N ARG A 212 8.15 -18.69 -23.33
CA ARG A 212 7.67 -18.58 -24.71
C ARG A 212 7.05 -17.22 -25.03
N CYS A 213 6.79 -16.41 -24.01
CA CYS A 213 6.32 -15.03 -24.19
C CYS A 213 7.48 -14.13 -24.63
N THR A 214 7.21 -13.24 -25.58
CA THR A 214 8.16 -12.20 -25.97
C THR A 214 7.86 -10.93 -25.19
N TRP A 215 8.75 -10.55 -24.28
CA TRP A 215 8.57 -9.36 -23.45
C TRP A 215 9.01 -8.11 -24.20
N THR A 216 8.09 -7.18 -24.43
CA THR A 216 8.33 -5.95 -25.19
C THR A 216 8.43 -4.76 -24.25
N PRO A 217 9.43 -3.88 -24.40
CA PRO A 217 9.52 -2.66 -23.60
C PRO A 217 8.34 -1.73 -23.92
N VAL A 218 7.87 -1.01 -22.90
CA VAL A 218 6.90 0.07 -23.07
C VAL A 218 7.62 1.30 -23.61
N PRO A 219 7.05 2.07 -24.56
CA PRO A 219 7.66 3.30 -25.03
C PRO A 219 7.93 4.29 -23.88
N ASP A 220 9.14 4.84 -23.81
CA ASP A 220 9.64 5.61 -22.65
C ASP A 220 8.93 6.95 -22.39
N MET A 221 8.13 7.45 -23.34
CA MET A 221 7.61 8.83 -23.36
C MET A 221 6.07 8.91 -23.44
N LEU A 222 5.35 7.90 -22.95
CA LEU A 222 3.88 7.95 -22.92
C LEU A 222 3.41 8.80 -21.74
N SER A 223 2.61 9.84 -22.04
CA SER A 223 1.78 10.49 -21.02
C SER A 223 0.72 9.52 -20.47
N ASP A 224 0.07 9.85 -19.35
CA ASP A 224 -1.05 9.06 -18.80
C ASP A 224 -2.16 8.82 -19.85
N SER A 225 -2.40 9.81 -20.70
CA SER A 225 -3.40 9.74 -21.78
C SER A 225 -2.98 8.81 -22.91
N GLU A 226 -1.69 8.79 -23.25
CA GLU A 226 -1.18 7.86 -24.26
C GLU A 226 -1.03 6.45 -23.69
N THR A 227 -0.72 6.33 -22.40
CA THR A 227 -0.61 5.05 -21.68
C THR A 227 -1.95 4.32 -21.66
N ILE A 228 -3.04 5.01 -21.29
CA ILE A 228 -4.38 4.40 -21.26
C ILE A 228 -4.85 3.98 -22.67
N LEU A 229 -4.53 4.78 -23.69
CA LEU A 229 -4.82 4.46 -25.09
C LEU A 229 -3.95 3.29 -25.59
N TYR A 230 -2.65 3.27 -25.26
CA TYR A 230 -1.73 2.20 -25.63
C TYR A 230 -2.19 0.85 -25.10
N MET A 231 -2.61 0.79 -23.83
CA MET A 231 -3.21 -0.41 -23.23
C MET A 231 -4.45 -0.87 -23.99
N SER A 232 -5.31 0.06 -24.41
CA SER A 232 -6.54 -0.27 -25.14
C SER A 232 -6.32 -0.85 -26.54
N LEU A 233 -5.10 -0.75 -27.10
CA LEU A 233 -4.73 -1.33 -28.39
C LEU A 233 -4.38 -2.82 -28.33
N ALA A 234 -4.13 -3.37 -27.13
CA ALA A 234 -3.72 -4.77 -26.95
C ALA A 234 -4.87 -5.75 -27.21
N LYS A 235 -4.54 -6.99 -27.63
CA LYS A 235 -5.56 -8.03 -27.87
C LYS A 235 -6.22 -8.46 -26.57
N VAL A 236 -5.45 -8.67 -25.50
CA VAL A 236 -5.91 -9.06 -24.16
C VAL A 236 -5.36 -8.08 -23.13
N GLN A 237 -6.18 -7.67 -22.17
CA GLN A 237 -5.79 -6.75 -21.09
C GLN A 237 -5.90 -7.43 -19.74
N VAL A 238 -4.80 -7.50 -19.01
CA VAL A 238 -4.76 -7.83 -17.59
C VAL A 238 -4.70 -6.52 -16.81
N ILE A 239 -5.80 -6.17 -16.14
CA ILE A 239 -5.92 -4.89 -15.43
C ILE A 239 -5.55 -5.04 -13.95
N ALA A 240 -5.15 -3.95 -13.31
CA ALA A 240 -5.07 -3.89 -11.85
C ALA A 240 -6.43 -3.50 -11.25
N ASN A 241 -6.52 -3.50 -9.92
CA ASN A 241 -7.59 -2.89 -9.13
C ASN A 241 -7.59 -1.36 -9.19
N SER A 242 -7.41 -0.80 -10.38
CA SER A 242 -7.26 0.62 -10.66
C SER A 242 -8.24 1.06 -11.74
N THR A 243 -8.93 2.18 -11.50
CA THR A 243 -9.83 2.79 -12.49
C THR A 243 -9.10 3.18 -13.77
N PHE A 244 -7.80 3.45 -13.71
CA PHE A 244 -6.99 3.76 -14.87
C PHE A 244 -6.96 2.58 -15.88
N SER A 245 -6.59 1.39 -15.42
CA SER A 245 -6.58 0.20 -16.28
C SER A 245 -7.97 -0.30 -16.64
N LEU A 246 -8.96 -0.05 -15.79
CA LEU A 246 -10.37 -0.33 -16.10
C LEU A 246 -10.84 0.49 -17.32
N TRP A 247 -10.49 1.77 -17.38
CA TRP A 247 -10.85 2.62 -18.51
C TRP A 247 -10.12 2.26 -19.81
N ALA A 248 -8.86 1.84 -19.74
CA ALA A 248 -8.19 1.23 -20.89
C ALA A 248 -8.98 0.04 -21.44
N ALA A 249 -9.45 -0.82 -20.53
CA ALA A 249 -10.29 -1.95 -20.88
C ALA A 249 -11.62 -1.54 -21.53
N TYR A 250 -12.25 -0.48 -21.03
CA TYR A 250 -13.48 0.07 -21.58
C TYR A 250 -13.28 0.69 -22.99
N PHE A 251 -12.18 1.42 -23.22
CA PHE A 251 -11.87 2.03 -24.52
C PHE A 251 -11.59 1.02 -25.62
N ARG A 252 -11.17 -0.20 -25.27
CA ARG A 252 -10.96 -1.28 -26.24
C ARG A 252 -12.24 -1.65 -27.00
N ARG A 253 -13.43 -1.45 -26.39
CA ARG A 253 -14.72 -1.67 -27.05
C ARG A 253 -14.83 -0.88 -28.36
N THR A 254 -14.42 0.37 -28.34
CA THR A 254 -14.42 1.29 -29.50
C THR A 254 -13.50 0.78 -30.62
N TYR A 255 -12.56 -0.10 -30.29
CA TYR A 255 -11.60 -0.63 -31.26
C TYR A 255 -12.09 -1.90 -31.98
N THR A 256 -12.59 -2.92 -31.26
CA THR A 256 -12.93 -4.23 -31.88
C THR A 256 -14.29 -4.82 -31.48
N GLY A 257 -15.08 -4.17 -30.61
CA GLY A 257 -16.34 -4.71 -30.10
C GLY A 257 -16.24 -6.03 -29.30
N ARG A 258 -15.02 -6.50 -28.99
CA ARG A 258 -14.73 -7.66 -28.14
C ARG A 258 -13.85 -7.21 -26.98
N GLU A 259 -14.02 -7.79 -25.81
CA GLU A 259 -13.29 -7.40 -24.60
C GLU A 259 -12.68 -8.63 -23.95
N HIS A 260 -11.44 -8.94 -24.34
CA HIS A 260 -10.64 -9.94 -23.66
C HIS A 260 -9.95 -9.26 -22.47
N VAL A 261 -10.66 -9.19 -21.35
CA VAL A 261 -10.21 -8.46 -20.15
C VAL A 261 -10.18 -9.42 -18.97
N ILE A 262 -9.07 -9.41 -18.25
CA ILE A 262 -8.86 -10.17 -17.02
C ILE A 262 -8.65 -9.17 -15.88
N TYR A 263 -9.39 -9.34 -14.79
CA TYR A 263 -9.38 -8.43 -13.64
C TYR A 263 -9.26 -9.19 -12.31
N PRO A 264 -8.76 -8.56 -11.24
CA PRO A 264 -8.55 -9.24 -9.96
C PRO A 264 -9.86 -9.45 -9.18
N SER A 265 -9.97 -10.56 -8.45
CA SER A 265 -11.06 -10.82 -7.49
C SER A 265 -11.04 -9.84 -6.31
N VAL A 266 -9.88 -9.26 -6.01
CA VAL A 266 -9.68 -8.28 -4.95
C VAL A 266 -9.52 -6.90 -5.56
N TRP A 267 -10.48 -6.01 -5.30
CA TRP A 267 -10.43 -4.62 -5.78
C TRP A 267 -10.11 -3.63 -4.67
N PHE A 268 -10.72 -3.83 -3.51
CA PHE A 268 -10.49 -3.05 -2.29
C PHE A 268 -10.10 -4.00 -1.15
N THR A 269 -9.31 -3.51 -0.20
CA THR A 269 -9.05 -4.23 1.04
C THR A 269 -10.38 -4.36 1.78
N PRO A 270 -10.80 -5.56 2.22
CA PRO A 270 -12.02 -5.73 2.97
C PRO A 270 -11.95 -4.91 4.26
N THR A 271 -12.56 -3.72 4.26
CA THR A 271 -12.85 -2.99 5.48
C THR A 271 -13.96 -3.76 6.18
N ASN A 272 -13.60 -4.69 7.07
CA ASN A 272 -14.51 -4.97 8.16
C ASN A 272 -14.73 -3.63 8.88
N ASP A 273 -15.98 -3.29 9.20
CA ASP A 273 -16.45 -1.97 9.66
C ASP A 273 -15.80 -1.36 10.93
N TYR A 274 -14.63 -1.86 11.37
CA TYR A 274 -13.86 -1.34 12.48
C TYR A 274 -12.35 -1.52 12.19
N LEU A 275 -11.68 -0.46 11.72
CA LEU A 275 -10.23 -0.32 11.94
C LEU A 275 -10.01 -0.28 13.45
N TRP A 276 -9.03 -0.95 14.04
CA TRP A 276 -8.74 -0.83 15.47
C TRP A 276 -7.57 0.12 15.68
N VAL A 277 -7.64 0.93 16.73
CA VAL A 277 -6.54 1.81 17.15
C VAL A 277 -6.14 1.50 18.59
N ALA A 278 -4.83 1.48 18.84
CA ALA A 278 -4.29 1.50 20.18
C ALA A 278 -4.14 2.95 20.65
N GLN A 279 -4.64 3.28 21.84
CA GLN A 279 -4.44 4.58 22.47
C GLN A 279 -4.28 4.44 23.98
N MET A 280 -3.80 5.49 24.65
CA MET A 280 -3.80 5.56 26.12
C MET A 280 -5.16 6.00 26.63
N SER A 281 -5.69 5.29 27.62
CA SER A 281 -6.86 5.73 28.37
C SER A 281 -6.52 6.94 29.25
N GLY A 282 -7.55 7.65 29.73
CA GLY A 282 -7.37 8.72 30.73
C GLY A 282 -6.76 8.25 32.07
N GLU A 283 -6.58 6.94 32.24
CA GLU A 283 -5.93 6.30 33.40
C GLU A 283 -4.52 5.75 33.05
N GLY A 284 -3.94 6.15 31.91
CA GLY A 284 -2.58 5.75 31.55
C GLY A 284 -2.43 4.28 31.13
N ARG A 285 -3.51 3.64 30.65
CA ARG A 285 -3.46 2.24 30.17
C ARG A 285 -3.66 2.16 28.67
N MET A 286 -2.91 1.30 27.99
CA MET A 286 -3.16 1.00 26.58
C MET A 286 -4.53 0.33 26.43
N VAL A 287 -5.36 0.88 25.55
CA VAL A 287 -6.68 0.34 25.18
C VAL A 287 -6.78 0.24 23.66
N PHE A 288 -7.43 -0.82 23.18
CA PHE A 288 -7.74 -1.01 21.76
C PHE A 288 -9.20 -0.64 21.54
N LEU A 289 -9.46 0.34 20.68
CA LEU A 289 -10.81 0.81 20.38
C LEU A 289 -11.13 0.62 18.89
N PRO A 290 -12.39 0.29 18.56
CA PRO A 290 -12.85 0.35 17.19
C PRO A 290 -12.86 1.81 16.73
N CYS A 291 -12.10 2.09 15.70
CA CYS A 291 -12.04 3.35 15.00
C CYS A 291 -13.31 3.48 14.14
N ASN A 292 -14.35 4.06 14.73
CA ASN A 292 -15.51 4.55 14.00
C ASN A 292 -15.12 5.86 13.29
N TRP A 293 -14.17 5.81 12.35
CA TRP A 293 -14.08 6.90 11.38
C TRP A 293 -15.39 6.90 10.62
N THR A 294 -16.07 8.03 10.70
CA THR A 294 -17.35 8.31 10.06
C THR A 294 -17.26 8.08 8.55
N THR A 295 -17.42 6.86 8.06
CA THR A 295 -17.74 6.64 6.65
C THR A 295 -19.25 6.69 6.51
N LYS A 296 -19.74 7.90 6.24
CA LYS A 296 -20.93 8.12 5.40
C LYS A 296 -20.81 7.47 4.01
N ASN A 297 -19.66 6.86 3.69
CA ASN A 297 -19.40 6.16 2.44
C ASN A 297 -19.64 4.66 2.64
N PRO A 298 -20.70 4.09 2.07
CA PRO A 298 -20.96 2.66 2.10
C PRO A 298 -19.84 1.86 1.40
N PRO A 299 -19.69 0.57 1.74
CA PRO A 299 -18.61 -0.27 1.25
C PRO A 299 -18.59 -0.30 -0.28
N LEU A 300 -17.42 0.02 -0.84
CA LEU A 300 -17.16 -0.05 -2.27
C LEU A 300 -17.33 -1.50 -2.75
N ARG A 301 -18.13 -1.72 -3.81
CA ARG A 301 -18.25 -3.03 -4.48
C ARG A 301 -17.80 -2.92 -5.92
N ALA A 302 -16.79 -3.68 -6.30
CA ALA A 302 -16.24 -3.69 -7.65
C ALA A 302 -17.26 -4.14 -8.71
N ASP A 303 -18.28 -4.90 -8.33
CA ASP A 303 -19.27 -5.50 -9.25
C ASP A 303 -19.99 -4.48 -10.13
N ASP A 304 -20.20 -3.25 -9.66
CA ASP A 304 -20.86 -2.21 -10.45
C ASP A 304 -19.89 -1.46 -11.37
N MET A 305 -18.58 -1.57 -11.13
CA MET A 305 -17.51 -1.00 -11.97
C MET A 305 -17.18 -1.90 -13.17
N ILE A 306 -17.27 -3.23 -12.96
CA ILE A 306 -16.84 -4.24 -13.92
C ILE A 306 -17.98 -4.63 -14.87
N ARG A 307 -17.70 -4.63 -16.17
CA ARG A 307 -18.69 -5.05 -17.18
C ARG A 307 -18.91 -6.56 -17.17
N PRO A 308 -20.14 -7.03 -17.49
CA PRO A 308 -20.39 -8.44 -17.74
C PRO A 308 -19.50 -8.99 -18.86
N GLY A 309 -18.98 -10.20 -18.67
CA GLY A 309 -18.16 -10.90 -19.67
C GLY A 309 -16.65 -10.77 -19.48
N TRP A 310 -16.18 -9.88 -18.59
CA TRP A 310 -14.77 -9.86 -18.19
C TRP A 310 -14.46 -11.07 -17.32
N ARG A 311 -13.24 -11.62 -17.46
CA ARG A 311 -12.81 -12.80 -16.72
C ARG A 311 -12.20 -12.37 -15.39
N MET A 312 -12.86 -12.73 -14.29
CA MET A 312 -12.28 -12.58 -12.96
C MET A 312 -11.13 -13.57 -12.79
N MET A 313 -10.05 -13.13 -12.18
CA MET A 313 -8.95 -13.97 -11.76
C MET A 313 -8.71 -13.80 -10.27
N ASP A 314 -8.51 -14.91 -9.57
CA ASP A 314 -8.26 -14.82 -8.13
C ASP A 314 -6.96 -14.06 -7.86
N ALA A 315 -7.04 -13.08 -6.96
CA ALA A 315 -5.94 -12.25 -6.51
C ALA A 315 -5.66 -12.42 -5.00
N SER A 316 -6.25 -13.45 -4.37
CA SER A 316 -5.89 -13.82 -3.00
C SER A 316 -4.39 -14.12 -2.88
N LEU A 317 -3.84 -13.84 -1.70
CA LEU A 317 -2.47 -14.19 -1.30
C LEU A 317 -2.27 -15.69 -1.46
N ASP A 318 -1.66 -16.10 -2.57
CA ASP A 318 -1.50 -17.51 -2.89
C ASP A 318 -0.03 -17.80 -3.21
N ALA A 319 0.52 -18.79 -2.51
CA ALA A 319 1.96 -19.06 -2.42
C ALA A 319 2.59 -19.65 -3.69
N ASN A 320 1.79 -20.00 -4.70
CA ASN A 320 2.21 -20.91 -5.76
C ASN A 320 3.23 -20.34 -6.76
N LEU A 321 3.22 -19.03 -7.04
CA LEU A 321 4.25 -18.38 -7.89
C LEU A 321 5.43 -17.84 -7.07
N ASP A 322 5.23 -17.63 -5.77
CA ASP A 322 6.28 -17.15 -4.86
C ASP A 322 7.06 -18.29 -4.19
N ALA A 323 6.61 -19.54 -4.35
CA ALA A 323 7.27 -20.74 -3.85
C ALA A 323 8.55 -21.12 -4.63
N ASP A 324 8.66 -20.72 -5.91
CA ASP A 324 9.68 -21.21 -6.84
C ASP A 324 10.67 -20.12 -7.31
N VAL A 325 11.15 -19.27 -6.39
CA VAL A 325 12.27 -18.36 -6.71
C VAL A 325 13.44 -18.60 -5.76
N ALA A 326 14.46 -19.27 -6.30
CA ALA A 326 15.83 -19.04 -5.92
C ALA A 326 16.13 -17.55 -6.12
N VAL A 327 16.01 -16.78 -5.04
CA VAL A 327 16.41 -15.37 -5.00
C VAL A 327 17.87 -15.29 -5.39
N THR A 328 18.19 -14.28 -6.21
CA THR A 328 19.54 -13.81 -6.48
C THR A 328 20.41 -14.03 -5.24
N PRO A 329 21.55 -14.72 -5.35
CA PRO A 329 22.32 -15.07 -4.17
C PRO A 329 22.61 -13.80 -3.37
N PRO A 330 22.52 -13.86 -2.03
CA PRO A 330 22.90 -12.73 -1.19
C PRO A 330 24.29 -12.24 -1.62
N PRO A 331 24.58 -10.94 -1.47
CA PRO A 331 25.89 -10.40 -1.81
C PRO A 331 26.99 -11.34 -1.30
N SER A 332 27.99 -11.60 -2.14
CA SER A 332 29.15 -12.39 -1.78
C SER A 332 30.03 -11.57 -0.82
N GLY A 333 29.59 -11.47 0.44
CA GLY A 333 30.30 -10.78 1.51
C GLY A 333 29.38 -10.52 2.70
N PRO A 334 29.84 -10.76 3.95
CA PRO A 334 29.06 -10.43 5.14
C PRO A 334 28.81 -8.92 5.19
N VAL A 335 27.60 -8.50 5.57
CA VAL A 335 27.32 -7.11 5.94
C VAL A 335 28.22 -6.77 7.14
N THR A 336 29.22 -5.92 6.93
CA THR A 336 30.20 -5.56 7.96
C THR A 336 29.72 -4.36 8.77
N GLY A 337 29.90 -4.39 10.10
CA GLY A 337 29.66 -3.24 10.98
C GLY A 337 28.38 -3.29 11.81
N CYS A 338 27.54 -4.32 11.63
CA CYS A 338 26.35 -4.56 12.45
C CYS A 338 26.46 -5.85 13.27
N TYR A 339 25.84 -5.87 14.44
CA TYR A 339 25.67 -7.08 15.25
C TYR A 339 24.17 -7.37 15.46
N ALA A 340 23.64 -8.30 14.67
CA ALA A 340 22.23 -8.67 14.70
C ALA A 340 21.94 -9.76 15.75
N GLN A 341 20.94 -9.53 16.57
CA GLN A 341 20.51 -10.42 17.64
C GLN A 341 18.99 -10.58 17.66
N CYS A 342 18.52 -11.79 17.96
CA CYS A 342 17.10 -12.11 18.06
C CYS A 342 16.80 -12.66 19.46
N LEU A 343 15.77 -12.15 20.11
CA LEU A 343 15.26 -12.70 21.36
C LEU A 343 14.27 -13.83 21.06
N CYS A 344 14.61 -15.06 21.43
CA CYS A 344 13.76 -16.23 21.21
C CYS A 344 13.77 -17.14 22.45
N TYR A 345 12.73 -17.05 23.28
CA TYR A 345 12.66 -17.77 24.56
C TYR A 345 11.99 -19.14 24.39
N ASN A 346 12.74 -20.23 24.62
CA ASN A 346 12.24 -21.60 24.66
C ASN A 346 11.37 -22.03 23.47
N ASN A 347 11.64 -21.52 22.27
CA ASN A 347 10.88 -21.84 21.06
C ASN A 347 11.81 -22.38 19.95
N PRO A 348 12.03 -23.71 19.86
CA PRO A 348 12.94 -24.28 18.86
C PRO A 348 12.45 -24.07 17.41
N VAL A 349 11.13 -23.96 17.20
CA VAL A 349 10.54 -23.73 15.88
C VAL A 349 10.83 -22.31 15.41
N LYS A 350 10.53 -21.30 16.23
CA LYS A 350 10.85 -19.90 15.91
C LYS A 350 12.37 -19.68 15.81
N HIS A 351 13.17 -20.32 16.68
CA HIS A 351 14.63 -20.30 16.58
C HIS A 351 15.12 -20.79 15.20
N ALA A 352 14.66 -21.96 14.75
CA ALA A 352 15.03 -22.49 13.44
C ALA A 352 14.55 -21.58 12.31
N SER A 353 13.33 -21.05 12.41
CA SER A 353 12.77 -20.10 11.43
C SER A 353 13.60 -18.83 11.30
N MET A 354 13.92 -18.17 12.42
CA MET A 354 14.73 -16.94 12.43
C MET A 354 16.16 -17.19 11.94
N THR A 355 16.77 -18.31 12.34
CA THR A 355 18.11 -18.69 11.88
C THR A 355 18.13 -18.85 10.36
N GLU A 356 17.17 -19.59 9.81
CA GLU A 356 17.08 -19.84 8.37
C GLU A 356 16.77 -18.56 7.59
N ARG A 357 15.89 -17.70 8.13
CA ARG A 357 15.55 -16.40 7.54
C ARG A 357 16.76 -15.50 7.38
N PHE A 358 17.52 -15.29 8.45
CA PHE A 358 18.72 -14.47 8.43
C PHE A 358 19.86 -15.11 7.61
N ARG A 359 19.97 -16.45 7.61
CA ARG A 359 20.88 -17.17 6.72
C ARG A 359 20.59 -16.88 5.25
N LYS A 360 19.32 -16.90 4.84
CA LYS A 360 18.90 -16.57 3.46
C LYS A 360 19.16 -15.10 3.10
N LEU A 361 19.12 -14.20 4.08
CA LEU A 361 19.50 -12.79 3.92
C LEU A 361 21.01 -12.56 3.84
N GLY A 362 21.83 -13.56 4.12
CA GLY A 362 23.28 -13.38 4.25
C GLY A 362 23.68 -12.53 5.47
N MET A 363 22.80 -12.41 6.46
CA MET A 363 23.04 -11.66 7.69
C MET A 363 23.30 -12.64 8.84
N PRO A 364 24.47 -12.59 9.51
CA PRO A 364 24.70 -13.37 10.72
C PRO A 364 23.73 -12.96 11.83
N LEU A 365 23.03 -13.92 12.43
CA LEU A 365 22.11 -13.70 13.55
C LEU A 365 22.56 -14.46 14.79
N SER A 366 22.66 -13.76 15.91
CA SER A 366 22.88 -14.38 17.22
C SER A 366 21.56 -14.46 17.99
N ILE A 367 21.09 -15.68 18.25
CA ILE A 367 19.86 -15.87 19.03
C ILE A 367 20.16 -15.85 20.54
N TYR A 368 19.39 -15.06 21.29
CA TYR A 368 19.44 -14.99 22.75
C TYR A 368 18.22 -15.73 23.34
N PRO A 369 18.43 -16.69 24.26
CA PRO A 369 17.35 -17.52 24.78
C PRO A 369 16.44 -16.80 25.78
N GLY A 370 16.67 -15.50 26.04
CA GLY A 370 15.94 -14.70 27.03
C GLY A 370 16.33 -14.98 28.48
N VAL A 371 15.63 -14.33 29.41
CA VAL A 371 15.97 -14.37 30.84
C VAL A 371 14.95 -15.20 31.62
N SER A 372 15.39 -16.31 32.22
CA SER A 372 14.51 -17.20 33.00
C SER A 372 13.83 -16.48 34.18
N PHE A 373 12.59 -16.88 34.51
CA PHE A 373 11.88 -16.37 35.70
C PHE A 373 12.57 -16.73 37.03
N THR A 374 13.50 -17.68 37.01
CA THR A 374 14.34 -18.01 38.16
C THR A 374 15.50 -17.02 38.36
N ASN A 375 15.74 -16.12 37.40
CA ASN A 375 16.79 -15.11 37.49
C ASN A 375 16.49 -14.15 38.67
N PRO A 376 17.46 -13.80 39.53
CA PRO A 376 17.24 -12.89 40.66
C PRO A 376 16.61 -11.53 40.31
N ARG A 377 16.83 -11.04 39.07
CA ARG A 377 16.22 -9.81 38.55
C ARG A 377 14.70 -9.91 38.34
N ILE A 378 14.18 -11.13 38.18
CA ILE A 378 12.77 -11.41 37.84
C ILE A 378 12.06 -12.20 38.94
N LEU A 379 12.78 -13.07 39.66
CA LEU A 379 12.21 -13.97 40.65
C LEU A 379 11.29 -13.22 41.63
N ASN A 380 10.06 -13.70 41.79
CA ASN A 380 9.12 -13.20 42.78
C ASN A 380 9.62 -13.55 44.19
N ARG A 381 9.58 -12.56 45.09
CA ARG A 381 10.05 -12.65 46.47
C ARG A 381 9.11 -11.86 47.37
N GLU A 382 9.13 -12.18 48.65
CA GLU A 382 8.33 -11.47 49.66
C GLU A 382 8.60 -9.95 49.60
N GLY A 383 7.53 -9.16 49.45
CA GLY A 383 7.61 -7.70 49.30
C GLY A 383 7.77 -7.18 47.85
N ARG A 384 7.81 -8.06 46.83
CA ARG A 384 7.85 -7.66 45.40
C ARG A 384 6.56 -8.08 44.69
N ASN A 385 5.77 -7.11 44.22
CA ASN A 385 4.49 -7.35 43.57
C ASN A 385 4.62 -7.65 42.06
N ASN A 386 5.35 -8.69 41.67
CA ASN A 386 5.51 -9.05 40.26
C ASN A 386 4.69 -10.29 39.88
N SER A 387 3.46 -10.05 39.44
CA SER A 387 2.59 -11.07 38.86
C SER A 387 3.26 -11.83 37.70
N LEU A 388 2.69 -12.96 37.28
CA LEU A 388 3.22 -13.73 36.15
C LEU A 388 3.28 -12.91 34.85
N SER A 389 2.34 -11.97 34.63
CA SER A 389 2.37 -11.07 33.48
C SER A 389 3.54 -10.08 33.56
N ILE A 390 3.80 -9.51 34.74
CA ILE A 390 4.97 -8.65 34.97
C ILE A 390 6.27 -9.44 34.77
N GLN A 391 6.36 -10.67 35.29
CA GLN A 391 7.55 -11.51 35.12
C GLN A 391 7.84 -11.84 33.65
N ARG A 392 6.80 -12.11 32.85
CA ARG A 392 6.91 -12.30 31.39
C ARG A 392 7.47 -11.04 30.73
N LEU A 393 6.86 -9.90 31.02
CA LEU A 393 7.30 -8.62 30.45
C LEU A 393 8.75 -8.30 30.83
N TRP A 394 9.13 -8.50 32.09
CA TRP A 394 10.50 -8.29 32.56
C TRP A 394 11.49 -9.26 31.93
N SER A 395 11.09 -10.52 31.69
CA SER A 395 11.93 -11.50 30.98
C SER A 395 12.28 -11.02 29.58
N VAL A 396 11.30 -10.48 28.85
CA VAL A 396 11.51 -9.90 27.53
C VAL A 396 12.39 -8.65 27.63
N THR A 397 12.04 -7.68 28.48
CA THR A 397 12.80 -6.43 28.65
C THR A 397 14.26 -6.68 29.04
N TYR A 398 14.52 -7.53 30.04
CA TYR A 398 15.90 -7.89 30.41
C TYR A 398 16.60 -8.68 29.31
N GLY A 399 15.87 -9.46 28.50
CA GLY A 399 16.40 -10.10 27.30
C GLY A 399 16.99 -9.08 26.33
N HIS A 400 16.25 -8.01 26.04
CA HIS A 400 16.75 -6.90 25.22
C HIS A 400 17.96 -6.20 25.86
N LEU A 401 17.92 -5.91 27.17
CA LEU A 401 19.05 -5.28 27.85
C LEU A 401 20.33 -6.15 27.80
N ASP A 402 20.21 -7.46 27.99
CA ASP A 402 21.34 -8.39 27.91
C ASP A 402 21.90 -8.45 26.47
N MET A 403 21.04 -8.45 25.43
CA MET A 403 21.49 -8.34 24.04
C MET A 403 22.20 -7.01 23.78
N ILE A 404 21.69 -5.89 24.32
CA ILE A 404 22.32 -4.57 24.17
C ILE A 404 23.72 -4.56 24.82
N GLN A 405 23.88 -5.21 25.98
CA GLN A 405 25.20 -5.36 26.60
C GLN A 405 26.14 -6.18 25.71
N ARG A 406 25.68 -7.32 25.17
CA ARG A 406 26.47 -8.13 24.22
C ARG A 406 26.90 -7.34 22.98
N PHE A 407 26.06 -6.41 22.51
CA PHE A 407 26.43 -5.50 21.43
C PHE A 407 27.54 -4.54 21.84
N LEU A 408 27.46 -3.94 23.03
CA LEU A 408 28.55 -3.10 23.53
C LEU A 408 29.85 -3.87 23.77
N ASP A 409 29.78 -5.16 24.04
CA ASP A 409 30.95 -6.03 24.17
C ASP A 409 31.57 -6.43 22.81
N SER A 410 30.87 -6.15 21.70
CA SER A 410 31.35 -6.36 20.33
C SER A 410 32.00 -5.11 19.74
N ASP A 411 32.72 -5.29 18.62
CA ASP A 411 33.33 -4.21 17.83
C ASP A 411 32.37 -3.60 16.79
N ALA A 412 31.10 -4.03 16.74
CA ALA A 412 30.13 -3.49 15.79
C ALA A 412 29.79 -2.02 16.09
N SER A 413 29.58 -1.24 15.02
CA SER A 413 29.16 0.17 15.09
C SER A 413 27.70 0.31 15.48
N TYR A 414 26.86 -0.60 14.96
CA TYR A 414 25.41 -0.63 15.21
C TYR A 414 24.96 -2.00 15.69
N GLY A 415 24.01 -2.01 16.64
CA GLY A 415 23.33 -3.21 17.09
C GLY A 415 21.98 -3.32 16.41
N ILE A 416 21.62 -4.50 15.93
CA ILE A 416 20.29 -4.78 15.37
C ILE A 416 19.63 -5.83 16.26
N PHE A 417 18.39 -5.57 16.64
CA PHE A 417 17.68 -6.39 17.61
C PHE A 417 16.28 -6.66 17.11
N CYS A 418 15.82 -7.89 17.26
CA CYS A 418 14.46 -8.25 16.88
C CYS A 418 13.84 -9.31 17.79
N GLU A 419 12.52 -9.38 17.73
CA GLU A 419 11.73 -10.48 18.27
C GLU A 419 11.75 -11.68 17.30
N ASP A 420 11.05 -12.77 17.64
CA ASP A 420 11.13 -14.06 16.93
C ASP A 420 9.91 -14.38 16.03
N ASP A 421 8.96 -13.46 15.94
CA ASP A 421 7.71 -13.46 15.16
C ASP A 421 7.70 -12.37 14.08
N ILE A 422 8.86 -12.06 13.52
CA ILE A 422 8.96 -11.09 12.41
C ILE A 422 9.27 -11.75 11.08
N LEU A 423 8.82 -11.12 10.00
CA LEU A 423 9.38 -11.26 8.66
C LEU A 423 10.27 -10.05 8.38
N VAL A 424 11.37 -10.27 7.65
CA VAL A 424 12.38 -9.24 7.39
C VAL A 424 12.38 -8.89 5.92
N ASN A 425 12.45 -7.60 5.61
CA ASN A 425 12.55 -7.10 4.25
C ASN A 425 13.85 -7.61 3.61
N ARG A 426 13.73 -8.24 2.45
CA ARG A 426 14.85 -8.83 1.70
C ARG A 426 15.89 -7.83 1.26
N THR A 427 15.52 -6.55 1.11
CA THR A 427 16.46 -5.49 0.74
C THR A 427 17.27 -4.97 1.92
N LEU A 428 16.89 -5.30 3.17
CA LEU A 428 17.55 -4.78 4.37
C LEU A 428 19.08 -4.94 4.34
N PRO A 429 19.68 -6.09 3.96
CA PRO A 429 21.13 -6.24 3.90
C PRO A 429 21.81 -5.26 2.92
N HIS A 430 21.13 -4.92 1.82
CA HIS A 430 21.61 -3.99 0.80
C HIS A 430 21.50 -2.54 1.27
N GLU A 431 20.39 -2.18 1.92
CA GLU A 431 20.14 -0.82 2.39
C GLU A 431 20.91 -0.47 3.67
N LEU A 432 21.30 -1.47 4.47
CA LEU A 432 21.88 -1.27 5.81
C LEU A 432 23.09 -0.30 5.86
N PRO A 433 24.07 -0.39 4.95
CA PRO A 433 25.22 0.54 4.97
C PRO A 433 24.81 1.99 4.78
N ASP A 434 23.79 2.23 3.95
CA ASP A 434 23.24 3.55 3.72
C ASP A 434 22.43 4.03 4.92
N ILE A 435 21.59 3.16 5.49
CA ILE A 435 20.82 3.44 6.70
C ILE A 435 21.74 3.83 7.87
N MET A 436 22.85 3.13 8.06
CA MET A 436 23.83 3.43 9.11
C MET A 436 24.44 4.83 8.93
N ARG A 437 24.92 5.14 7.72
CA ARG A 437 25.50 6.46 7.43
C ARG A 437 24.46 7.57 7.63
N GLU A 438 23.22 7.35 7.21
CA GLU A 438 22.13 8.31 7.34
C GLU A 438 21.73 8.53 8.81
N CYS A 439 21.75 7.48 9.63
CA CYS A 439 21.61 7.60 11.07
C CYS A 439 22.76 8.40 11.72
N ASP A 440 24.01 8.22 11.27
CA ASP A 440 25.14 9.04 11.72
C ASP A 440 24.94 10.52 11.34
N GLU A 441 24.55 10.80 10.10
CA GLU A 441 24.27 12.18 9.62
C GLU A 441 23.13 12.85 10.39
N MET A 442 22.07 12.09 10.70
CA MET A 442 20.97 12.57 11.52
C MET A 442 21.25 12.53 13.02
N ALA A 443 22.35 11.94 13.47
CA ALA A 443 22.64 11.63 14.87
C ALA A 443 21.51 10.85 15.58
N VAL A 444 20.89 9.88 14.89
CA VAL A 444 19.83 9.02 15.44
C VAL A 444 20.45 7.93 16.32
N ASP A 445 19.96 7.81 17.55
CA ASP A 445 20.41 6.79 18.51
C ASP A 445 19.58 5.51 18.45
N VAL A 446 18.28 5.64 18.16
CA VAL A 446 17.32 4.54 18.07
C VAL A 446 16.53 4.68 16.78
N LEU A 447 16.63 3.68 15.90
CA LEU A 447 15.82 3.58 14.70
C LEU A 447 14.90 2.35 14.80
N LEU A 448 13.58 2.57 14.77
CA LEU A 448 12.62 1.48 14.64
C LEU A 448 12.58 1.00 13.18
N LEU A 449 12.89 -0.28 12.98
CA LEU A 449 12.89 -0.97 11.69
C LEU A 449 11.60 -1.75 11.45
N GLY A 450 10.95 -2.19 12.53
CA GLY A 450 9.63 -2.80 12.53
C GLY A 450 8.89 -2.40 13.80
N TYR A 451 7.68 -1.89 13.63
CA TYR A 451 6.86 -1.29 14.69
C TYR A 451 5.37 -1.52 14.41
N MET A 452 4.49 -1.06 15.30
CA MET A 452 3.04 -1.18 15.14
C MET A 452 2.41 0.09 14.59
N LYS A 453 1.87 -0.01 13.37
CA LYS A 453 1.07 1.03 12.72
C LYS A 453 0.11 0.36 11.75
N THR A 454 -1.15 0.79 11.74
CA THR A 454 -2.17 0.25 10.81
C THR A 454 -2.18 0.98 9.45
N CYS A 455 -1.19 1.84 9.21
CA CYS A 455 -0.98 2.58 7.97
C CYS A 455 0.51 2.90 7.80
N LYS A 456 0.92 3.21 6.56
CA LYS A 456 2.26 3.72 6.31
C LYS A 456 2.45 5.10 6.91
N VAL A 457 3.65 5.34 7.44
CA VAL A 457 3.97 6.62 8.05
C VAL A 457 4.37 7.60 6.96
N GLU A 458 3.76 8.79 7.03
CA GLU A 458 3.95 9.89 6.08
C GLU A 458 4.27 11.20 6.81
N ALA A 459 5.00 12.10 6.14
CA ALA A 459 5.50 13.34 6.73
C ALA A 459 4.39 14.31 7.21
N TRP A 460 3.20 14.21 6.63
CA TRP A 460 2.05 15.04 6.99
C TRP A 460 1.33 14.55 8.26
N MET A 461 1.63 13.33 8.73
CA MET A 461 0.98 12.78 9.92
C MET A 461 1.49 13.49 11.18
N ALA A 462 0.57 13.85 12.07
CA ALA A 462 0.90 14.52 13.32
C ALA A 462 1.93 13.69 14.12
N GLY A 463 3.01 14.33 14.55
CA GLY A 463 4.11 13.67 15.29
C GLY A 463 5.06 12.84 14.43
N HIS A 464 4.89 12.78 13.10
CA HIS A 464 5.72 11.99 12.20
C HIS A 464 6.42 12.83 11.12
N ALA A 465 6.90 14.01 11.52
CA ALA A 465 7.65 14.87 10.62
C ALA A 465 8.86 14.12 10.04
N GLN A 466 9.09 14.27 8.74
CA GLN A 466 10.23 13.64 8.09
C GLN A 466 11.56 14.14 8.67
N MET A 467 12.50 13.22 8.86
CA MET A 467 13.84 13.48 9.35
C MET A 467 14.85 13.27 8.22
N GLY A 468 15.67 14.30 7.97
CA GLY A 468 16.63 14.29 6.87
C GLY A 468 15.97 14.35 5.49
N ASP A 469 16.81 14.52 4.47
CA ASP A 469 16.40 14.47 3.06
C ASP A 469 17.43 13.65 2.28
N PHE A 470 17.03 12.44 1.88
CA PHE A 470 17.87 11.45 1.20
C PHE A 470 17.20 11.06 -0.12
N PRO A 471 17.30 11.90 -1.16
CA PRO A 471 16.61 11.67 -2.42
C PRO A 471 17.10 10.39 -3.11
N GLY A 472 16.16 9.64 -3.68
CA GLY A 472 16.45 8.38 -4.38
C GLY A 472 16.49 7.14 -3.47
N ARG A 473 16.27 7.29 -2.16
CA ARG A 473 16.06 6.14 -1.26
C ARG A 473 14.67 5.54 -1.42
N PRO A 474 14.53 4.21 -1.28
CA PRO A 474 13.22 3.55 -1.27
C PRO A 474 12.49 3.70 0.08
N TYR A 475 13.00 4.53 0.99
CA TYR A 475 12.50 4.74 2.34
C TYR A 475 12.75 6.19 2.79
N THR A 476 12.01 6.60 3.81
CA THR A 476 12.12 7.88 4.53
C THR A 476 12.18 7.63 6.04
N TYR A 477 12.71 8.60 6.77
CA TYR A 477 12.78 8.56 8.23
C TYR A 477 11.80 9.56 8.84
N HIS A 478 11.20 9.22 9.96
CA HIS A 478 10.21 10.08 10.62
C HIS A 478 10.44 10.11 12.12
N ASP A 479 10.11 11.26 12.71
CA ASP A 479 9.89 11.37 14.16
C ASP A 479 8.69 10.48 14.56
N TYR A 480 8.51 10.24 15.85
CA TYR A 480 7.32 9.56 16.33
C TYR A 480 6.90 10.00 17.75
N PRO A 481 5.57 10.07 18.00
CA PRO A 481 5.02 10.40 19.31
C PRO A 481 5.18 9.25 20.32
N ASP A 482 4.99 9.54 21.61
CA ASP A 482 5.15 8.54 22.69
C ASP A 482 4.05 7.45 22.69
N ASP A 483 2.97 7.64 21.94
CA ASP A 483 1.97 6.61 21.66
C ASP A 483 2.32 5.75 20.42
N GLN A 484 3.55 5.85 19.90
CA GLN A 484 4.10 4.85 19.00
C GLN A 484 4.45 3.57 19.76
N TRP A 485 3.99 2.44 19.25
CA TRP A 485 4.18 1.11 19.84
C TRP A 485 4.83 0.15 18.84
N GLY A 486 5.29 -1.00 19.33
CA GLY A 486 5.96 -2.03 18.56
C GLY A 486 7.46 -1.80 18.49
N VAL A 487 8.21 -2.74 19.08
CA VAL A 487 9.67 -2.80 19.03
C VAL A 487 10.09 -4.15 18.40
N HIS A 488 9.40 -4.53 17.33
CA HIS A 488 9.57 -5.82 16.67
C HIS A 488 10.98 -5.97 16.08
N MET A 489 11.51 -4.89 15.50
CA MET A 489 12.90 -4.80 15.08
C MET A 489 13.40 -3.36 15.22
N TYR A 490 14.62 -3.18 15.71
CA TYR A 490 15.23 -1.87 15.89
C TYR A 490 16.75 -1.90 15.75
N MET A 491 17.32 -0.73 15.44
CA MET A 491 18.75 -0.49 15.35
C MET A 491 19.19 0.53 16.41
N LEU A 492 20.32 0.27 17.08
CA LEU A 492 20.91 1.17 18.08
C LEU A 492 22.32 1.60 17.71
N SER A 493 22.60 2.89 17.92
CA SER A 493 23.96 3.39 18.05
C SER A 493 24.60 2.93 19.37
N ARG A 494 25.93 2.97 19.46
CA ARG A 494 26.63 2.67 20.73
C ARG A 494 26.32 3.71 21.83
N SER A 495 26.08 4.97 21.50
CA SER A 495 25.65 5.99 22.46
C SER A 495 24.26 5.67 23.00
N GLY A 496 23.31 5.34 22.12
CA GLY A 496 21.96 4.91 22.47
C GLY A 496 21.96 3.70 23.39
N ALA A 497 22.70 2.65 23.02
CA ALA A 497 22.85 1.44 23.82
C ALA A 497 23.38 1.71 25.24
N ARG A 498 24.43 2.52 25.40
CA ARG A 498 24.96 2.89 26.72
C ARG A 498 23.93 3.65 27.56
N ARG A 499 23.21 4.58 26.95
CA ARG A 499 22.19 5.38 27.63
C ARG A 499 21.03 4.51 28.12
N ILE A 500 20.53 3.60 27.29
CA ILE A 500 19.47 2.64 27.67
C ILE A 500 19.92 1.82 28.88
N LEU A 501 21.11 1.20 28.82
CA LEU A 501 21.62 0.40 29.92
C LEU A 501 21.84 1.20 31.21
N SER A 502 22.36 2.42 31.11
CA SER A 502 22.55 3.29 32.28
C SER A 502 21.23 3.69 32.93
N THR A 503 20.16 3.84 32.14
CA THR A 503 18.84 4.25 32.62
C THR A 503 18.07 3.07 33.23
N TYR A 504 18.09 1.93 32.55
CA TYR A 504 17.15 0.83 32.80
C TYR A 504 17.81 -0.46 33.31
N GLY A 505 19.13 -0.61 33.14
CA GLY A 505 19.85 -1.84 33.46
C GLY A 505 19.88 -2.21 34.95
N TYR A 506 19.68 -1.24 35.85
CA TYR A 506 19.90 -1.44 37.29
C TYR A 506 18.79 -0.87 38.17
N GLY A 507 17.96 -1.77 38.70
CA GLY A 507 16.93 -1.49 39.70
C GLY A 507 15.75 -0.64 39.21
N TYR A 508 15.68 -0.31 37.91
CA TYR A 508 14.57 0.47 37.35
C TYR A 508 13.25 -0.28 37.48
N ALA A 509 13.24 -1.57 37.11
CA ALA A 509 12.07 -2.44 37.16
C ALA A 509 11.44 -2.48 38.57
N ASP A 510 12.26 -2.64 39.61
CA ASP A 510 11.78 -2.67 41.00
C ASP A 510 11.24 -1.31 41.46
N ARG A 511 11.87 -0.19 41.05
CA ARG A 511 11.44 1.16 41.44
C ARG A 511 10.10 1.59 40.81
N HIS A 512 9.76 1.03 39.65
CA HIS A 512 8.59 1.43 38.86
C HIS A 512 7.57 0.29 38.69
N ILE A 513 7.62 -0.73 39.54
CA ILE A 513 6.74 -1.90 39.43
C ILE A 513 5.24 -1.54 39.53
N ASP A 514 4.93 -0.51 40.33
CA ASP A 514 3.58 0.00 40.55
C ASP A 514 3.37 1.38 39.86
N ASP A 515 4.29 1.80 38.98
CA ASP A 515 4.20 3.06 38.24
C ASP A 515 3.73 2.81 36.79
N PRO A 516 2.44 3.05 36.48
CA PRO A 516 1.90 2.81 35.15
C PRO A 516 2.42 3.79 34.09
N ASP A 517 2.92 4.95 34.49
CA ASP A 517 3.41 5.99 33.57
C ASP A 517 4.86 5.72 33.14
N HIS A 518 5.57 4.83 33.83
CA HIS A 518 6.96 4.49 33.57
C HIS A 518 7.20 2.96 33.52
N PRO A 519 6.51 2.23 32.64
CA PRO A 519 6.53 0.77 32.63
C PRO A 519 7.90 0.21 32.22
N PHE A 520 8.26 -0.95 32.78
CA PHE A 520 9.45 -1.69 32.38
C PHE A 520 9.14 -2.71 31.27
N SER A 521 8.84 -2.19 30.07
CA SER A 521 8.56 -2.96 28.84
C SER A 521 9.56 -2.59 27.72
N PRO A 522 9.73 -3.42 26.66
CA PRO A 522 10.53 -3.04 25.50
C PRO A 522 10.01 -1.77 24.82
N ASP A 523 8.69 -1.66 24.64
CA ASP A 523 7.98 -0.50 24.07
C ASP A 523 8.21 0.82 24.82
N TRP A 524 8.68 0.76 26.06
CA TRP A 524 9.00 1.95 26.84
C TRP A 524 10.51 2.13 26.98
N THR A 525 11.18 1.07 27.42
CA THR A 525 12.61 1.02 27.72
C THR A 525 13.46 1.34 26.50
N ILE A 526 13.06 0.87 25.31
CA ILE A 526 13.84 1.02 24.08
C ILE A 526 13.40 2.26 23.32
N SER A 527 12.13 2.35 22.94
CA SER A 527 11.66 3.41 22.03
C SER A 527 11.37 4.75 22.72
N LYS A 528 11.35 4.81 24.07
CA LYS A 528 11.01 6.03 24.83
C LYS A 528 12.07 6.40 25.88
N CYS A 529 13.30 5.90 25.71
CA CYS A 529 14.41 6.24 26.60
C CYS A 529 14.72 7.75 26.58
N PRO A 530 14.68 8.44 27.75
CA PRO A 530 14.89 9.88 27.81
C PRO A 530 16.27 10.33 27.34
N GLY A 531 16.28 11.33 26.45
CA GLY A 531 17.49 11.97 25.94
C GLY A 531 18.14 11.25 24.76
N LEU A 532 17.45 10.31 24.11
CA LEU A 532 17.86 9.73 22.85
C LEU A 532 17.21 10.46 21.68
N LYS A 533 17.95 10.58 20.57
CA LYS A 533 17.34 10.96 19.30
C LYS A 533 16.73 9.73 18.64
N ARG A 534 15.43 9.79 18.39
CA ARG A 534 14.60 8.66 17.97
C ARG A 534 14.11 8.87 16.54
N ALA A 535 13.98 7.79 15.78
CA ALA A 535 13.33 7.79 14.48
C ALA A 535 12.69 6.43 14.18
N LEU A 536 11.77 6.41 13.24
CA LEU A 536 11.29 5.20 12.59
C LEU A 536 11.52 5.28 11.07
N ILE A 537 11.60 4.13 10.40
CA ILE A 537 11.77 4.04 8.94
C ILE A 537 10.47 3.64 8.26
N SER A 538 10.10 4.31 7.17
CA SER A 538 8.92 4.01 6.35
C SER A 538 9.33 3.89 4.87
N PRO A 539 8.97 2.82 4.14
CA PRO A 539 8.32 1.59 4.60
C PRO A 539 9.16 0.79 5.62
N MET A 540 8.50 -0.06 6.41
CA MET A 540 9.16 -0.88 7.43
C MET A 540 10.15 -1.89 6.81
N MET A 541 11.23 -2.16 7.53
CA MET A 541 12.23 -3.19 7.22
C MET A 541 11.95 -4.53 7.90
N ALA A 542 11.01 -4.56 8.85
CA ALA A 542 10.45 -5.77 9.42
C ALA A 542 8.97 -5.60 9.75
N VAL A 543 8.20 -6.66 9.60
CA VAL A 543 6.78 -6.73 9.97
C VAL A 543 6.57 -7.96 10.84
N GLU A 544 5.48 -8.01 11.61
CA GLU A 544 5.09 -9.27 12.27
C GLU A 544 4.84 -10.37 11.23
N ASP A 545 4.86 -11.64 11.63
CA ASP A 545 4.70 -12.75 10.68
C ASP A 545 3.25 -13.09 10.34
N GLY A 546 2.30 -12.47 11.04
CA GLY A 546 0.87 -12.63 10.81
C GLY A 546 0.34 -14.02 11.17
N ARG A 547 1.08 -14.83 11.94
CA ARG A 547 0.74 -16.23 12.25
C ARG A 547 0.12 -16.43 13.63
N ASP A 548 0.14 -15.43 14.49
CA ASP A 548 -0.42 -15.55 15.83
C ASP A 548 -1.95 -15.64 15.83
N SER A 549 -2.47 -16.48 16.72
CA SER A 549 -3.89 -16.76 16.82
C SER A 549 -4.59 -15.82 17.79
N TYR A 550 -5.93 -15.76 17.72
CA TYR A 550 -6.72 -15.01 18.69
C TYR A 550 -6.43 -15.44 20.13
N GLU A 551 -6.23 -16.75 20.36
CA GLU A 551 -5.90 -17.27 21.70
C GLU A 551 -4.56 -16.77 22.23
N HIS A 552 -3.62 -16.39 21.36
CA HIS A 552 -2.35 -15.81 21.75
C HIS A 552 -2.54 -14.47 22.48
N TYR A 553 -3.40 -13.60 21.95
CA TYR A 553 -3.60 -12.25 22.48
C TYR A 553 -4.69 -12.18 23.56
N GLY A 554 -5.68 -13.07 23.53
CA GLY A 554 -6.78 -13.09 24.50
C GLY A 554 -7.68 -11.84 24.49
N HIS A 555 -7.53 -10.96 23.48
CA HIS A 555 -8.29 -9.73 23.29
C HIS A 555 -8.47 -9.42 21.79
N GLU A 556 -9.72 -9.30 21.33
CA GLU A 556 -10.04 -9.12 19.90
C GLU A 556 -9.40 -7.87 19.30
N GLY A 557 -9.49 -6.74 19.99
CA GLY A 557 -8.91 -5.49 19.49
C GLY A 557 -7.39 -5.54 19.39
N GLN A 558 -6.72 -6.33 20.24
CA GLN A 558 -5.27 -6.49 20.17
C GLN A 558 -4.93 -7.37 18.96
N TRP A 559 -5.51 -8.57 18.87
CA TRP A 559 -5.28 -9.46 17.73
C TRP A 559 -5.56 -8.75 16.39
N ARG A 560 -6.66 -8.01 16.27
CA ARG A 560 -6.98 -7.25 15.06
C ARG A 560 -5.96 -6.16 14.76
N PHE A 561 -5.52 -5.40 15.75
CA PHE A 561 -4.52 -4.33 15.55
C PHE A 561 -3.18 -4.88 15.03
N HIS A 562 -2.72 -6.01 15.57
CA HIS A 562 -1.53 -6.71 15.08
C HIS A 562 -1.74 -7.20 13.64
N MET A 563 -2.87 -7.85 13.34
CA MET A 563 -3.18 -8.30 11.98
C MET A 563 -3.36 -7.16 10.97
N GLU A 564 -3.93 -6.03 11.38
CA GLU A 564 -4.09 -4.83 10.55
C GLU A 564 -2.74 -4.17 10.28
N THR A 565 -1.86 -4.11 11.29
CA THR A 565 -0.46 -3.70 11.11
C THR A 565 0.24 -4.59 10.09
N PHE A 566 0.19 -5.91 10.27
CA PHE A 566 0.77 -6.85 9.32
C PHE A 566 0.26 -6.60 7.90
N ARG A 567 -1.06 -6.51 7.72
CA ARG A 567 -1.69 -6.30 6.40
C ARG A 567 -1.33 -4.96 5.75
N ALA A 568 -1.13 -3.91 6.55
CA ALA A 568 -0.79 -2.59 6.03
C ALA A 568 0.65 -2.50 5.49
N HIS A 569 1.55 -3.35 6.01
CA HIS A 569 2.99 -3.24 5.75
C HIS A 569 3.59 -4.43 5.02
N PHE A 570 3.01 -5.63 5.14
CA PHE A 570 3.53 -6.83 4.49
C PHE A 570 3.31 -6.79 2.98
N VAL A 571 4.40 -6.92 2.23
CA VAL A 571 4.38 -7.08 0.78
C VAL A 571 4.90 -8.48 0.44
N PRO A 572 4.08 -9.34 -0.20
CA PRO A 572 4.50 -10.68 -0.59
C PRO A 572 5.78 -10.68 -1.41
N GLY A 573 6.70 -11.58 -1.08
CA GLY A 573 7.99 -11.70 -1.76
C GLY A 573 9.00 -10.60 -1.45
N LEU A 574 8.60 -9.46 -0.88
CA LEU A 574 9.53 -8.47 -0.33
C LEU A 574 10.05 -8.89 1.04
N PHE A 575 9.22 -9.54 1.85
CA PHE A 575 9.59 -10.05 3.17
C PHE A 575 9.90 -11.56 3.14
N ILE A 576 10.75 -12.02 4.05
CA ILE A 576 11.12 -13.43 4.26
C ILE A 576 11.04 -13.84 5.72
#